data_AF-A0A1Z9QMY3-F1
#
_entry.id   AF-A0A1Z9QMY3-F1
#
_cell.length_a   1.000
_cell.length_b   1.000
_cell.length_c   1.000
_cell.angle_alpha   90.00
_cell.angle_beta   90.00
_cell.angle_gamma   90.00
#
_symmetry.space_group_name_H-M   'P 1'
#
loop_
_entity.id
_entity.type
_entity.pdbx_description
1 polymer ?
#
loop_
_entity_poly.entity_id
_entity_poly.type
_entity_poly.pdbx_seq_one_letter_code
_entity_poly.pdbx_strand_id
1 'polypeptide(L)'
;MSRFGLLIAIVCLFIAAPQASNAQFSEQNRDRLIESIEATEAAFDAEKLPDVDTAKAELVGKVAAVESYFQGATDAENREAWLQFLDLGPLKKAIESSAADSSVLVEAKKIRDRLIGMTPGLELTAIRELREAALHLSQAISLNGTKGKRVVSTLAALKKMISELKGTPTTDQFAQIGFFVGTIDSSGQGDELVHAFREVFGKPNVAILVGTPLLQKAVDRELTREEPVRQTILGTRIVGTATMNGTVSAKLLPSTDSAKIALAFKAKFNSSNTGYNGPVRLLTTGKGDIDLARTLEIDSSGFHLSGNKTDVELNTTIDAICHKMELVRKLAWKAARRQKPKADRIATQRLKQQVNRQFEEEVGTLDFGSQSGFLSDGGTALQRLSLTTPILEWSSTEQILAINSLFRAGHQLGSVDPRPTIDETFDVAIQIHESAVENACATVLAGRTLNEKKLDELLGKIGRGVEDSAAAAEGDKAGESAEEEPFEIVFSPLRPIVFEARDQVVRVGVRGRRFTKGNRVLQKALEVTADYKPTKLENGTVVLKRDGKVKVNFGGKKLSISEAGMKPVIEKSFGKVFPDVILERAIKVAEEAKMESLRGLEFLPRLVQADGGWLTIAIR
;
A
#
# COMPACT_ATOMS: atom_id res chain seq x y z
N MET A 1 -31.69 -29.54 46.67
CA MET A 1 -32.47 -28.45 47.31
C MET A 1 -31.53 -27.26 47.40
N SER A 2 -31.67 -26.22 46.56
CA SER A 2 -32.64 -25.13 46.69
C SER A 2 -32.31 -24.23 47.89
N ARG A 3 -32.19 -22.90 47.83
CA ARG A 3 -32.46 -21.89 46.79
C ARG A 3 -32.14 -20.50 47.41
N PHE A 4 -31.80 -19.55 46.53
CA PHE A 4 -32.15 -18.09 46.58
C PHE A 4 -31.44 -17.25 47.65
N GLY A 5 -30.85 -16.08 47.35
CA GLY A 5 -31.03 -15.07 46.29
C GLY A 5 -30.79 -13.70 47.00
N LEU A 6 -30.47 -12.55 46.42
CA LEU A 6 -30.32 -11.99 45.07
C LEU A 6 -30.05 -10.48 45.33
N LEU A 7 -29.05 -9.88 44.67
CA LEU A 7 -28.96 -8.47 44.20
C LEU A 7 -27.49 -8.26 43.77
N ILE A 8 -27.11 -8.30 42.49
CA ILE A 8 -27.43 -7.36 41.39
C ILE A 8 -27.14 -5.91 41.79
N ALA A 9 -25.95 -5.43 41.46
CA ALA A 9 -25.64 -4.10 40.92
C ALA A 9 -24.18 -3.74 41.22
N ILE A 10 -23.43 -3.36 40.18
CA ILE A 10 -22.17 -2.59 40.28
C ILE A 10 -20.95 -3.42 40.72
N VAL A 11 -20.43 -4.29 39.85
CA VAL A 11 -19.04 -4.24 39.32
C VAL A 11 -19.02 -4.95 37.96
N CYS A 12 -19.87 -4.47 37.05
CA CYS A 12 -19.83 -4.74 35.61
C CYS A 12 -19.42 -3.46 34.84
N LEU A 13 -18.49 -2.69 35.40
CA LEU A 13 -17.96 -1.49 34.74
C LEU A 13 -16.45 -1.64 34.65
N PHE A 14 -15.96 -1.74 33.40
CA PHE A 14 -14.57 -1.72 32.94
C PHE A 14 -13.80 -3.03 32.74
N ILE A 15 -14.48 -4.14 32.43
CA ILE A 15 -13.90 -5.19 31.56
C ILE A 15 -14.94 -5.57 30.49
N ALA A 16 -15.28 -4.57 29.69
CA ALA A 16 -15.56 -4.80 28.28
C ALA A 16 -14.43 -4.08 27.56
N ALA A 17 -13.32 -4.79 27.28
CA ALA A 17 -12.73 -4.56 25.97
C ALA A 17 -13.90 -4.77 25.01
N PRO A 18 -14.24 -3.82 24.13
CA PRO A 18 -15.23 -4.12 23.13
C PRO A 18 -14.68 -5.35 22.41
N GLN A 19 -15.33 -6.50 22.56
CA GLN A 19 -15.58 -7.28 21.36
C GLN A 19 -16.12 -6.23 20.42
N ALA A 20 -15.29 -5.80 19.46
CA ALA A 20 -15.69 -4.84 18.47
C ALA A 20 -17.04 -5.36 18.01
N SER A 21 -18.12 -4.66 18.38
CA SER A 21 -19.43 -4.99 17.87
C SER A 21 -19.20 -4.96 16.38
N ASN A 22 -19.22 -6.13 15.72
CA ASN A 22 -19.09 -6.23 14.28
C ASN A 22 -20.01 -5.14 13.76
N ALA A 23 -19.44 -4.09 13.19
CA ALA A 23 -20.21 -2.87 12.93
C ALA A 23 -21.04 -3.18 11.69
N GLN A 24 -22.08 -3.97 11.91
CA GLN A 24 -23.09 -4.29 10.95
C GLN A 24 -23.74 -2.98 10.56
N PHE A 25 -24.08 -2.86 9.29
CA PHE A 25 -24.90 -1.78 8.76
C PHE A 25 -26.17 -1.65 9.62
N SER A 26 -26.21 -0.64 10.49
CA SER A 26 -27.28 -0.45 11.47
C SER A 26 -28.50 0.24 10.85
N GLU A 27 -29.66 0.10 11.49
CA GLU A 27 -30.86 0.86 11.09
C GLU A 27 -30.61 2.37 11.12
N GLN A 28 -29.89 2.86 12.13
CA GLN A 28 -29.48 4.28 12.19
C GLN A 28 -28.64 4.70 10.98
N ASN A 29 -27.69 3.88 10.54
CA ASN A 29 -26.91 4.16 9.33
C ASN A 29 -27.82 4.15 8.09
N ARG A 30 -28.77 3.22 8.01
CA ARG A 30 -29.73 3.14 6.91
C ARG A 30 -30.57 4.42 6.82
N ASP A 31 -31.18 4.83 7.92
CA ASP A 31 -32.08 5.99 7.97
C ASP A 31 -31.33 7.27 7.61
N ARG A 32 -30.11 7.44 8.14
CA ARG A 32 -29.24 8.58 7.80
C ARG A 32 -28.90 8.64 6.30
N LEU A 33 -28.60 7.50 5.68
CA LEU A 33 -28.33 7.47 4.25
C LEU A 33 -29.58 7.76 3.42
N ILE A 34 -30.75 7.28 3.84
CA ILE A 34 -32.03 7.58 3.18
C ILE A 34 -32.32 9.07 3.24
N GLU A 35 -32.17 9.71 4.41
CA GLU A 35 -32.36 11.15 4.58
C GLU A 35 -31.43 11.95 3.66
N SER A 36 -30.16 11.56 3.58
CA SER A 36 -29.19 12.19 2.68
C SER A 36 -29.54 12.03 1.19
N ILE A 37 -30.09 10.87 0.80
CA ILE A 37 -30.59 10.64 -0.57
C ILE A 37 -31.81 11.53 -0.85
N GLU A 38 -32.75 11.61 0.07
CA GLU A 38 -33.96 12.44 -0.06
C GLU A 38 -33.62 13.93 -0.15
N ALA A 39 -32.69 14.42 0.67
CA ALA A 39 -32.21 15.80 0.62
C ALA A 39 -31.55 16.11 -0.73
N THR A 40 -30.72 15.20 -1.23
CA THR A 40 -30.06 15.35 -2.54
C THR A 40 -31.08 15.32 -3.68
N GLU A 41 -32.08 14.44 -3.62
CA GLU A 41 -33.16 14.37 -4.60
C GLU A 41 -34.02 15.64 -4.62
N ALA A 42 -34.34 16.19 -3.45
CA ALA A 42 -35.10 17.44 -3.32
C ALA A 42 -34.35 18.67 -3.83
N ALA A 43 -33.02 18.69 -3.67
CA ALA A 43 -32.16 19.80 -4.08
C ALA A 43 -31.66 19.70 -5.54
N PHE A 44 -31.85 18.55 -6.21
CA PHE A 44 -31.29 18.30 -7.54
C PHE A 44 -31.87 19.24 -8.60
N ASP A 45 -30.96 19.88 -9.34
CA ASP A 45 -31.30 20.82 -10.40
C ASP A 45 -30.63 20.40 -11.72
N ALA A 46 -31.44 20.07 -12.72
CA ALA A 46 -30.95 19.65 -14.02
C ALA A 46 -30.24 20.78 -14.80
N GLU A 47 -30.48 22.05 -14.48
CA GLU A 47 -29.82 23.19 -15.12
C GLU A 47 -28.39 23.40 -14.61
N LYS A 48 -28.06 22.85 -13.44
CA LYS A 48 -26.71 22.89 -12.84
C LYS A 48 -25.84 21.68 -13.19
N LEU A 49 -26.24 20.88 -14.18
CA LEU A 49 -25.41 19.80 -14.67
C LEU A 49 -24.14 20.34 -15.34
N PRO A 50 -23.03 19.56 -15.35
CA PRO A 50 -21.81 19.96 -16.04
C PRO A 50 -22.08 20.31 -17.50
N ASP A 51 -21.67 21.50 -17.92
CA ASP A 51 -21.90 22.00 -19.28
C ASP A 51 -21.01 21.28 -20.31
N VAL A 52 -21.63 20.82 -21.40
CA VAL A 52 -20.95 20.03 -22.43
C VAL A 52 -19.97 20.87 -23.23
N ASP A 53 -20.32 22.11 -23.56
CA ASP A 53 -19.47 22.97 -24.40
C ASP A 53 -18.27 23.49 -23.62
N THR A 54 -18.44 23.80 -22.34
CA THR A 54 -17.36 24.09 -21.40
C THR A 54 -16.40 22.90 -21.29
N ALA A 55 -16.91 21.67 -21.13
CA ALA A 55 -16.08 20.48 -21.06
C ALA A 55 -15.34 20.18 -22.39
N LYS A 56 -15.97 20.48 -23.55
CA LYS A 56 -15.30 20.40 -24.87
C LYS A 56 -14.15 21.41 -24.94
N ALA A 57 -14.37 22.65 -24.51
CA ALA A 57 -13.36 23.70 -24.52
C ALA A 57 -12.19 23.37 -23.59
N GLU A 58 -12.46 22.87 -22.38
CA GLU A 58 -11.44 22.40 -21.44
C GLU A 58 -10.57 21.31 -22.07
N LEU A 59 -11.19 20.28 -22.66
CA LEU A 59 -10.48 19.18 -23.30
C LEU A 59 -9.60 19.66 -24.45
N VAL A 60 -10.09 20.56 -25.31
CA VAL A 60 -9.30 21.16 -26.38
C VAL A 60 -8.10 21.93 -25.82
N GLY A 61 -8.29 22.67 -24.72
CA GLY A 61 -7.20 23.33 -24.01
C GLY A 61 -6.15 22.36 -23.49
N LYS A 62 -6.56 21.24 -22.87
CA LYS A 62 -5.63 20.20 -22.38
C LYS A 62 -4.91 19.48 -23.51
N VAL A 63 -5.55 19.27 -24.64
CA VAL A 63 -4.90 18.75 -25.86
C VAL A 63 -3.79 19.69 -26.32
N ALA A 64 -4.04 21.00 -26.41
CA ALA A 64 -3.01 21.98 -26.77
C ALA A 64 -1.87 22.04 -25.74
N ALA A 65 -2.18 21.92 -24.45
CA ALA A 65 -1.18 21.88 -23.38
C ALA A 65 -0.24 20.67 -23.50
N VAL A 66 -0.76 19.49 -23.86
CA VAL A 66 0.05 18.29 -24.12
C VAL A 66 0.96 18.47 -25.34
N GLU A 67 0.44 19.05 -26.43
CA GLU A 67 1.25 19.34 -27.63
C GLU A 67 2.38 20.32 -27.32
N SER A 68 2.10 21.36 -26.54
CA SER A 68 3.09 22.34 -26.08
C SER A 68 4.12 21.72 -25.14
N TYR A 69 3.69 20.84 -24.22
CA TYR A 69 4.57 20.14 -23.30
C TYR A 69 5.62 19.33 -24.05
N PHE A 70 5.22 18.45 -24.97
CA PHE A 70 6.17 17.63 -25.74
C PHE A 70 7.01 18.45 -26.72
N GLN A 71 6.53 19.60 -27.19
CA GLN A 71 7.35 20.51 -27.98
C GLN A 71 8.51 21.12 -27.18
N GLY A 72 8.32 21.39 -25.88
CA GLY A 72 9.34 21.99 -25.03
C GLY A 72 10.20 21.00 -24.25
N ALA A 73 9.67 19.82 -23.94
CA ALA A 73 10.29 18.87 -23.01
C ALA A 73 11.07 17.72 -23.67
N THR A 74 10.88 17.47 -24.97
CA THR A 74 11.49 16.32 -25.67
C THR A 74 12.07 16.73 -27.03
N ASP A 75 12.89 15.85 -27.61
CA ASP A 75 13.32 15.99 -29.01
C ASP A 75 12.16 15.73 -30.00
N ALA A 76 12.43 15.99 -31.30
CA ALA A 76 11.43 15.90 -32.35
C ALA A 76 10.91 14.46 -32.56
N GLU A 77 11.79 13.45 -32.45
CA GLU A 77 11.44 12.04 -32.67
C GLU A 77 10.54 11.51 -31.55
N ASN A 78 10.90 11.76 -30.30
CA ASN A 78 10.10 11.37 -29.14
C ASN A 78 8.77 12.14 -29.09
N ARG A 79 8.77 13.41 -29.48
CA ARG A 79 7.54 14.20 -29.64
C ARG A 79 6.60 13.54 -30.65
N GLU A 80 7.10 13.19 -31.84
CA GLU A 80 6.30 12.56 -32.89
C GLU A 80 5.74 11.20 -32.43
N ALA A 81 6.57 10.38 -31.77
CA ALA A 81 6.16 9.11 -31.18
C ALA A 81 5.02 9.28 -30.15
N TRP A 82 5.11 10.29 -29.27
CA TRP A 82 4.05 10.60 -28.31
C TRP A 82 2.77 11.06 -28.99
N LEU A 83 2.84 11.97 -29.97
CA LEU A 83 1.64 12.44 -30.67
C LEU A 83 0.97 11.33 -31.49
N GLN A 84 1.76 10.42 -32.08
CA GLN A 84 1.26 9.23 -32.74
C GLN A 84 0.60 8.27 -31.75
N PHE A 85 1.22 8.04 -30.58
CA PHE A 85 0.63 7.22 -29.53
C PHE A 85 -0.70 7.79 -29.04
N LEU A 86 -0.77 9.10 -28.82
CA LEU A 86 -1.97 9.77 -28.32
C LEU A 86 -3.12 9.77 -29.33
N ASP A 87 -2.83 9.87 -30.64
CA ASP A 87 -3.82 9.81 -31.72
C ASP A 87 -5.00 10.77 -31.49
N LEU A 88 -4.66 12.05 -31.31
CA LEU A 88 -5.62 13.11 -30.94
C LEU A 88 -6.51 13.56 -32.12
N GLY A 89 -6.15 13.17 -33.35
CA GLY A 89 -6.81 13.61 -34.58
C GLY A 89 -8.31 13.30 -34.66
N PRO A 90 -8.76 12.05 -34.43
CA PRO A 90 -10.17 11.69 -34.45
C PRO A 90 -11.02 12.51 -33.45
N LEU A 91 -10.50 12.73 -32.25
CA LEU A 91 -11.16 13.51 -31.20
C LEU A 91 -11.26 14.99 -31.57
N LYS A 92 -10.15 15.61 -31.99
CA LYS A 92 -10.13 17.00 -32.48
C LYS A 92 -11.16 17.19 -33.59
N LYS A 93 -11.13 16.32 -34.60
CA LYS A 93 -12.07 16.35 -35.72
C LYS A 93 -13.52 16.22 -35.27
N ALA A 94 -13.82 15.33 -34.33
CA ALA A 94 -15.18 15.16 -33.82
C ALA A 94 -15.70 16.44 -33.14
N ILE A 95 -14.85 17.15 -32.40
CA ILE A 95 -15.21 18.40 -31.73
C ILE A 95 -15.32 19.56 -32.74
N GLU A 96 -14.32 19.74 -33.60
CA GLU A 96 -14.26 20.83 -34.59
C GLU A 96 -15.39 20.76 -35.63
N SER A 97 -15.72 19.54 -36.08
CA SER A 97 -16.82 19.34 -37.03
C SER A 97 -18.20 19.41 -36.41
N SER A 98 -18.31 19.73 -35.10
CA SER A 98 -19.57 19.72 -34.36
C SER A 98 -20.34 18.41 -34.54
N ALA A 99 -19.63 17.28 -34.49
CA ALA A 99 -20.25 15.98 -34.61
C ALA A 99 -21.26 15.76 -33.47
N ALA A 100 -22.18 14.81 -33.66
CA ALA A 100 -23.12 14.43 -32.61
C ALA A 100 -22.37 14.07 -31.31
N ASP A 101 -22.91 14.48 -30.16
CA ASP A 101 -22.27 14.24 -28.86
C ASP A 101 -22.01 12.75 -28.59
N SER A 102 -22.81 11.85 -29.16
CA SER A 102 -22.57 10.41 -29.11
C SER A 102 -21.25 10.00 -29.76
N SER A 103 -20.87 10.62 -30.88
CA SER A 103 -19.57 10.38 -31.54
C SER A 103 -18.43 10.96 -30.73
N VAL A 104 -18.59 12.19 -30.19
CA VAL A 104 -17.60 12.83 -29.31
C VAL A 104 -17.36 11.98 -28.06
N LEU A 105 -18.42 11.44 -27.46
CA LEU A 105 -18.35 10.55 -26.31
C LEU A 105 -17.53 9.27 -26.59
N VAL A 106 -17.64 8.69 -27.77
CA VAL A 106 -16.84 7.51 -28.14
C VAL A 106 -15.37 7.85 -28.20
N GLU A 107 -15.00 8.95 -28.86
CA GLU A 107 -13.60 9.37 -28.97
C GLU A 107 -13.02 9.82 -27.62
N ALA A 108 -13.80 10.52 -26.79
CA ALA A 108 -13.40 10.91 -25.44
C ALA A 108 -13.10 9.70 -24.53
N LYS A 109 -13.92 8.63 -24.63
CA LYS A 109 -13.65 7.38 -23.91
C LYS A 109 -12.40 6.68 -24.44
N LYS A 110 -12.20 6.62 -25.76
CA LYS A 110 -11.01 6.00 -26.34
C LYS A 110 -9.72 6.68 -25.90
N ILE A 111 -9.67 8.02 -25.90
CA ILE A 111 -8.47 8.73 -25.42
C ILE A 111 -8.25 8.48 -23.93
N ARG A 112 -9.29 8.59 -23.09
CA ARG A 112 -9.19 8.31 -21.65
C ARG A 112 -8.63 6.91 -21.40
N ASP A 113 -9.20 5.90 -22.06
CA ASP A 113 -8.80 4.51 -21.90
C ASP A 113 -7.39 4.25 -22.41
N ARG A 114 -6.91 5.01 -23.42
CA ARG A 114 -5.53 4.94 -23.92
C ARG A 114 -4.53 5.50 -22.91
N LEU A 115 -4.95 6.48 -22.10
CA LEU A 115 -4.14 7.13 -21.06
C LEU A 115 -4.15 6.39 -19.71
N ILE A 116 -4.65 5.15 -19.67
CA ILE A 116 -4.64 4.28 -18.49
C ILE A 116 -3.88 3.00 -18.82
N GLY A 117 -2.67 2.87 -18.26
CA GLY A 117 -1.80 1.72 -18.50
C GLY A 117 -0.50 1.80 -17.72
N MET A 118 0.46 0.93 -18.03
CA MET A 118 1.77 0.91 -17.37
C MET A 118 2.90 1.52 -18.23
N THR A 119 2.55 2.23 -19.31
CA THR A 119 3.50 2.93 -20.18
C THR A 119 4.14 4.11 -19.43
N PRO A 120 5.48 4.21 -19.37
CA PRO A 120 6.16 5.39 -18.82
C PRO A 120 5.75 6.68 -19.52
N GLY A 121 5.60 7.77 -18.76
CA GLY A 121 5.10 9.06 -19.23
C GLY A 121 3.60 9.29 -19.01
N LEU A 122 2.80 8.25 -18.73
CA LEU A 122 1.37 8.42 -18.39
C LEU A 122 1.14 9.05 -17.00
N GLU A 123 2.19 9.13 -16.18
CA GLU A 123 2.24 9.84 -14.90
C GLU A 123 2.41 11.36 -15.04
N LEU A 124 2.80 11.84 -16.22
CA LEU A 124 3.10 13.26 -16.44
C LEU A 124 1.84 14.10 -16.25
N THR A 125 1.97 15.24 -15.58
CA THR A 125 0.84 16.12 -15.22
C THR A 125 -0.01 16.48 -16.44
N ALA A 126 0.59 16.89 -17.57
CA ALA A 126 -0.14 17.24 -18.78
C ALA A 126 -1.01 16.08 -19.31
N ILE A 127 -0.50 14.85 -19.23
CA ILE A 127 -1.23 13.64 -19.67
C ILE A 127 -2.36 13.29 -18.71
N ARG A 128 -2.11 13.42 -17.41
CA ARG A 128 -3.13 13.19 -16.37
C ARG A 128 -4.28 14.18 -16.49
N GLU A 129 -3.98 15.46 -16.69
CA GLU A 129 -4.99 16.50 -16.89
C GLU A 129 -5.80 16.27 -18.18
N LEU A 130 -5.16 15.83 -19.27
CA LEU A 130 -5.87 15.43 -20.50
C LEU A 130 -6.83 14.26 -20.24
N ARG A 131 -6.38 13.25 -19.48
CA ARG A 131 -7.20 12.09 -19.10
C ARG A 131 -8.40 12.49 -18.25
N GLU A 132 -8.22 13.40 -17.29
CA GLU A 132 -9.29 13.92 -16.44
C GLU A 132 -10.31 14.74 -17.25
N ALA A 133 -9.85 15.64 -18.14
CA ALA A 133 -10.75 16.40 -19.01
C ALA A 133 -11.56 15.49 -19.96
N ALA A 134 -10.97 14.39 -20.44
CA ALA A 134 -11.68 13.43 -21.28
C ALA A 134 -12.76 12.66 -20.49
N LEU A 135 -12.51 12.37 -19.21
CA LEU A 135 -13.50 11.80 -18.30
C LEU A 135 -14.63 12.79 -18.03
N HIS A 136 -14.31 14.04 -17.70
CA HIS A 136 -15.30 15.10 -17.46
C HIS A 136 -16.21 15.31 -18.67
N LEU A 137 -15.65 15.42 -19.89
CA LEU A 137 -16.46 15.52 -21.10
C LEU A 137 -17.38 14.31 -21.30
N SER A 138 -16.86 13.10 -21.04
CA SER A 138 -17.65 11.87 -21.15
C SER A 138 -18.84 11.85 -20.17
N GLN A 139 -18.64 12.36 -18.95
CA GLN A 139 -19.68 12.48 -17.93
C GLN A 139 -20.70 13.56 -18.29
N ALA A 140 -20.25 14.76 -18.67
CA ALA A 140 -21.11 15.87 -19.09
C ALA A 140 -22.06 15.46 -20.22
N ILE A 141 -21.53 14.85 -21.30
CA ILE A 141 -22.35 14.35 -22.41
C ILE A 141 -23.36 13.30 -21.92
N SER A 142 -22.90 12.35 -21.09
CA SER A 142 -23.76 11.26 -20.64
C SER A 142 -24.92 11.73 -19.75
N LEU A 143 -24.74 12.78 -18.95
CA LEU A 143 -25.75 13.31 -18.05
C LEU A 143 -26.75 14.18 -18.83
N ASN A 144 -26.25 15.09 -19.66
CA ASN A 144 -27.06 16.00 -20.48
C ASN A 144 -27.88 15.28 -21.55
N GLY A 145 -27.35 14.19 -22.13
CA GLY A 145 -28.09 13.35 -23.08
C GLY A 145 -29.39 12.76 -22.50
N THR A 146 -29.53 12.71 -21.17
CA THR A 146 -30.75 12.27 -20.48
C THR A 146 -31.50 13.40 -19.78
N LYS A 147 -31.04 14.66 -19.91
CA LYS A 147 -31.56 15.83 -19.20
C LYS A 147 -31.70 15.59 -17.68
N GLY A 148 -30.68 15.01 -17.07
CA GLY A 148 -30.66 14.69 -15.63
C GLY A 148 -31.53 13.51 -15.19
N LYS A 149 -32.41 12.97 -16.04
CA LYS A 149 -33.28 11.83 -15.70
C LYS A 149 -32.50 10.63 -15.18
N ARG A 150 -31.28 10.40 -15.69
CA ARG A 150 -30.40 9.32 -15.21
C ARG A 150 -30.05 9.51 -13.73
N VAL A 151 -29.72 10.72 -13.29
CA VAL A 151 -29.37 11.00 -11.88
C VAL A 151 -30.58 10.77 -10.98
N VAL A 152 -31.74 11.34 -11.34
CA VAL A 152 -32.99 11.16 -10.59
C VAL A 152 -33.37 9.67 -10.48
N SER A 153 -33.30 8.92 -11.58
CA SER A 153 -33.57 7.48 -11.55
C SER A 153 -32.56 6.71 -10.70
N THR A 154 -31.32 7.19 -10.61
CA THR A 154 -30.25 6.59 -9.81
C THR A 154 -30.47 6.85 -8.33
N LEU A 155 -30.87 8.06 -7.94
CA LEU A 155 -31.26 8.41 -6.56
C LEU A 155 -32.43 7.53 -6.10
N ALA A 156 -33.48 7.40 -6.90
CA ALA A 156 -34.62 6.55 -6.58
C ALA A 156 -34.23 5.06 -6.44
N ALA A 157 -33.38 4.56 -7.34
CA ALA A 157 -32.87 3.18 -7.27
C ALA A 157 -31.97 2.94 -6.05
N LEU A 158 -31.11 3.91 -5.72
CA LEU A 158 -30.25 3.86 -4.54
C LEU A 158 -31.09 3.89 -3.25
N LYS A 159 -32.07 4.80 -3.14
CA LYS A 159 -33.00 4.86 -2.01
C LYS A 159 -33.70 3.53 -1.78
N LYS A 160 -34.25 2.95 -2.85
CA LYS A 160 -34.91 1.63 -2.80
C LYS A 160 -33.94 0.56 -2.28
N MET A 161 -32.74 0.50 -2.85
CA MET A 161 -31.74 -0.48 -2.46
C MET A 161 -31.35 -0.37 -0.99
N ILE A 162 -31.05 0.85 -0.52
CA ILE A 162 -30.70 1.10 0.88
C ILE A 162 -31.85 0.75 1.83
N SER A 163 -33.10 1.06 1.45
CA SER A 163 -34.29 0.72 2.23
C SER A 163 -34.47 -0.79 2.41
N GLU A 164 -34.08 -1.58 1.41
CA GLU A 164 -34.22 -3.05 1.40
C GLU A 164 -33.01 -3.78 2.03
N LEU A 165 -31.90 -3.10 2.33
CA LEU A 165 -30.69 -3.69 2.92
C LEU A 165 -30.92 -4.10 4.37
N LYS A 166 -31.09 -5.40 4.65
CA LYS A 166 -31.31 -5.94 6.00
C LYS A 166 -30.05 -6.24 6.81
N GLY A 167 -28.86 -6.06 6.23
CA GLY A 167 -27.58 -6.36 6.86
C GLY A 167 -26.41 -5.90 6.00
N THR A 168 -25.24 -6.53 6.16
CA THR A 168 -24.05 -6.23 5.33
C THR A 168 -24.36 -6.46 3.84
N PRO A 169 -24.10 -5.48 2.96
CA PRO A 169 -24.35 -5.63 1.53
C PRO A 169 -23.55 -6.79 0.94
N THR A 170 -24.14 -7.52 -0.01
CA THR A 170 -23.38 -8.44 -0.86
C THR A 170 -22.40 -7.67 -1.75
N THR A 171 -21.38 -8.32 -2.29
CA THR A 171 -20.40 -7.68 -3.18
C THR A 171 -21.05 -7.05 -4.42
N ASP A 172 -22.10 -7.68 -4.96
CA ASP A 172 -22.87 -7.12 -6.09
C ASP A 172 -23.70 -5.90 -5.67
N GLN A 173 -24.33 -5.92 -4.49
CA GLN A 173 -25.03 -4.74 -3.96
C GLN A 173 -24.05 -3.60 -3.68
N PHE A 174 -22.90 -3.89 -3.07
CA PHE A 174 -21.87 -2.91 -2.77
C PHE A 174 -21.34 -2.22 -4.04
N ALA A 175 -21.04 -2.99 -5.09
CA ALA A 175 -20.63 -2.45 -6.38
C ALA A 175 -21.74 -1.58 -7.03
N GLN A 176 -23.01 -1.98 -6.91
CA GLN A 176 -24.14 -1.19 -7.41
C GLN A 176 -24.31 0.13 -6.64
N ILE A 177 -24.19 0.10 -5.30
CA ILE A 177 -24.21 1.31 -4.47
C ILE A 177 -23.08 2.24 -4.91
N GLY A 178 -21.84 1.75 -5.03
CA GLY A 178 -20.70 2.55 -5.47
C GLY A 178 -20.91 3.16 -6.86
N PHE A 179 -21.50 2.42 -7.80
CA PHE A 179 -21.85 2.93 -9.12
C PHE A 179 -22.93 4.02 -9.08
N PHE A 180 -23.94 3.88 -8.22
CA PHE A 180 -24.98 4.90 -8.04
C PHE A 180 -24.40 6.17 -7.41
N VAL A 181 -23.63 6.03 -6.33
CA VAL A 181 -22.93 7.15 -5.68
C VAL A 181 -22.02 7.87 -6.69
N GLY A 182 -21.25 7.14 -7.51
CA GLY A 182 -20.41 7.72 -8.56
C GLY A 182 -21.18 8.42 -9.69
N THR A 183 -22.37 7.92 -10.03
CA THR A 183 -23.22 8.62 -11.02
C THR A 183 -23.75 9.93 -10.45
N ILE A 184 -24.12 9.97 -9.17
CA ILE A 184 -24.61 11.18 -8.48
C ILE A 184 -23.46 12.18 -8.27
N ASP A 185 -22.29 11.72 -7.83
CA ASP A 185 -21.06 12.53 -7.72
C ASP A 185 -20.73 13.22 -9.04
N SER A 186 -20.81 12.49 -10.17
CA SER A 186 -20.54 13.05 -11.50
C SER A 186 -21.50 14.16 -11.94
N SER A 187 -22.65 14.34 -11.26
CA SER A 187 -23.55 15.46 -11.54
C SER A 187 -23.12 16.77 -10.89
N GLY A 188 -22.07 16.76 -10.06
CA GLY A 188 -21.59 17.93 -9.33
C GLY A 188 -22.52 18.41 -8.21
N GLN A 189 -23.52 17.59 -7.83
CA GLN A 189 -24.57 17.94 -6.86
C GLN A 189 -24.73 16.86 -5.78
N GLY A 190 -23.69 16.04 -5.56
CA GLY A 190 -23.74 14.85 -4.71
C GLY A 190 -22.86 14.90 -3.46
N ASP A 191 -22.17 16.01 -3.17
CA ASP A 191 -21.09 16.07 -2.18
C ASP A 191 -21.51 15.59 -0.78
N GLU A 192 -22.66 16.06 -0.29
CA GLU A 192 -23.19 15.66 1.02
C GLU A 192 -23.55 14.17 1.06
N LEU A 193 -24.16 13.66 -0.01
CA LEU A 193 -24.49 12.23 -0.16
C LEU A 193 -23.22 11.37 -0.18
N VAL A 194 -22.24 11.75 -0.99
CA VAL A 194 -20.97 11.06 -1.09
C VAL A 194 -20.28 11.05 0.27
N HIS A 195 -20.31 12.15 1.01
CA HIS A 195 -19.77 12.22 2.37
C HIS A 195 -20.51 11.27 3.33
N ALA A 196 -21.83 11.27 3.35
CA ALA A 196 -22.63 10.40 4.21
C ALA A 196 -22.35 8.91 3.94
N PHE A 197 -22.27 8.52 2.66
CA PHE A 197 -21.90 7.16 2.28
C PHE A 197 -20.48 6.80 2.71
N ARG A 198 -19.52 7.72 2.63
CA ARG A 198 -18.14 7.47 3.07
C ARG A 198 -18.03 7.31 4.57
N GLU A 199 -18.82 8.00 5.38
CA GLU A 199 -18.77 7.77 6.83
C GLU A 199 -19.22 6.35 7.21
N VAL A 200 -20.19 5.80 6.48
CA VAL A 200 -20.70 4.44 6.72
C VAL A 200 -19.80 3.37 6.08
N PHE A 201 -19.34 3.62 4.85
CA PHE A 201 -18.63 2.66 4.00
C PHE A 201 -17.15 3.02 3.79
N GLY A 202 -16.53 3.83 4.65
CA GLY A 202 -15.20 4.40 4.40
C GLY A 202 -14.07 3.82 5.24
N LYS A 203 -14.23 2.63 5.82
CA LYS A 203 -13.16 2.03 6.63
C LYS A 203 -12.00 1.57 5.74
N PRO A 204 -10.77 1.47 6.29
CA PRO A 204 -9.63 0.92 5.58
C PRO A 204 -9.95 -0.45 4.96
N ASN A 205 -9.44 -0.67 3.75
CA ASN A 205 -9.73 -1.85 2.94
C ASN A 205 -8.47 -2.60 2.48
N VAL A 206 -7.28 -2.14 2.92
CA VAL A 206 -6.02 -2.86 2.85
C VAL A 206 -5.31 -2.67 4.19
N ALA A 207 -4.60 -3.69 4.67
CA ALA A 207 -3.72 -3.55 5.83
C ALA A 207 -2.42 -4.33 5.61
N ILE A 208 -1.31 -3.73 6.03
CA ILE A 208 -0.01 -4.39 6.15
C ILE A 208 0.36 -4.40 7.62
N LEU A 209 0.62 -5.58 8.15
CA LEU A 209 0.97 -5.80 9.55
C LEU A 209 2.40 -6.33 9.60
N VAL A 210 3.23 -5.75 10.44
CA VAL A 210 4.60 -6.19 10.69
C VAL A 210 4.67 -6.69 12.13
N GLY A 211 5.01 -7.97 12.30
CA GLY A 211 5.14 -8.57 13.61
C GLY A 211 6.46 -8.20 14.29
N THR A 212 6.46 -8.16 15.62
CA THR A 212 7.67 -7.99 16.45
C THR A 212 8.82 -8.93 16.05
N PRO A 213 8.60 -10.21 15.66
CA PRO A 213 9.70 -11.08 15.25
C PRO A 213 10.50 -10.55 14.05
N LEU A 214 9.85 -9.96 13.04
CA LEU A 214 10.57 -9.38 11.89
C LEU A 214 11.36 -8.14 12.31
N LEU A 215 10.76 -7.28 13.13
CA LEU A 215 11.41 -6.08 13.66
C LEU A 215 12.68 -6.45 14.44
N GLN A 216 12.59 -7.46 15.30
CA GLN A 216 13.74 -7.97 16.07
C GLN A 216 14.79 -8.57 15.15
N LYS A 217 14.43 -9.39 14.15
CA LYS A 217 15.40 -9.89 13.14
C LYS A 217 16.10 -8.74 12.40
N ALA A 218 15.37 -7.66 12.12
CA ALA A 218 15.91 -6.52 11.38
C ALA A 218 16.90 -5.69 12.20
N VAL A 219 16.64 -5.52 13.51
CA VAL A 219 17.35 -4.54 14.37
C VAL A 219 18.22 -5.19 15.45
N ASP A 220 17.79 -6.30 16.04
CA ASP A 220 18.48 -6.90 17.17
C ASP A 220 19.81 -7.49 16.72
N ARG A 221 20.90 -6.94 17.24
CA ARG A 221 22.26 -7.36 16.89
C ARG A 221 23.24 -7.09 18.01
N GLU A 222 24.25 -7.94 18.09
CA GLU A 222 25.46 -7.64 18.86
C GLU A 222 26.38 -6.75 18.03
N LEU A 223 26.96 -5.75 18.68
CA LEU A 223 27.92 -4.83 18.09
C LEU A 223 29.21 -4.88 18.90
N THR A 224 30.31 -5.19 18.22
CA THR A 224 31.67 -5.00 18.74
C THR A 224 32.36 -3.97 17.87
N ARG A 225 32.81 -2.88 18.48
CA ARG A 225 33.44 -1.76 17.78
C ARG A 225 34.75 -1.38 18.47
N GLU A 226 35.79 -1.24 17.67
CA GLU A 226 37.09 -0.76 18.12
C GLU A 226 37.35 0.62 17.51
N GLU A 227 37.64 1.62 18.35
CA GLU A 227 37.85 2.99 17.91
C GLU A 227 39.12 3.59 18.53
N PRO A 228 39.87 4.42 17.78
CA PRO A 228 40.97 5.16 18.34
C PRO A 228 40.47 6.28 19.26
N VAL A 229 41.02 6.36 20.48
CA VAL A 229 40.80 7.49 21.39
C VAL A 229 41.80 8.59 21.06
N ARG A 230 41.31 9.77 20.68
CA ARG A 230 42.16 10.96 20.43
C ARG A 230 41.47 12.20 20.99
N GLN A 231 41.91 12.67 22.15
CA GLN A 231 41.30 13.82 22.79
C GLN A 231 42.25 14.56 23.73
N THR A 232 41.94 15.82 24.03
CA THR A 232 42.69 16.60 25.04
C THR A 232 41.79 16.90 26.23
N ILE A 233 42.18 16.47 27.43
CA ILE A 233 41.46 16.73 28.68
C ILE A 233 42.38 17.52 29.62
N LEU A 234 41.94 18.71 30.05
CA LEU A 234 42.69 19.57 30.98
C LEU A 234 44.17 19.78 30.58
N GLY A 235 44.42 20.01 29.28
CA GLY A 235 45.77 20.19 28.72
C GLY A 235 46.58 18.91 28.52
N THR A 236 46.06 17.74 28.88
CA THR A 236 46.69 16.43 28.64
C THR A 236 46.16 15.84 27.34
N ARG A 237 47.04 15.55 26.38
CA ARG A 237 46.70 14.87 25.12
C ARG A 237 46.63 13.37 25.34
N ILE A 238 45.45 12.78 25.21
CA ILE A 238 45.16 11.36 25.42
C ILE A 238 45.06 10.67 24.07
N VAL A 239 45.86 9.62 23.89
CA VAL A 239 45.85 8.75 22.70
C VAL A 239 45.76 7.30 23.13
N GLY A 240 44.88 6.53 22.52
CA GLY A 240 44.66 5.13 22.90
C GLY A 240 43.69 4.42 21.98
N THR A 241 43.20 3.30 22.46
CA THR A 241 42.19 2.48 21.78
C THR A 241 41.07 2.18 22.76
N ALA A 242 39.83 2.23 22.27
CA ALA A 242 38.65 1.83 22.99
C ALA A 242 37.93 0.70 22.27
N THR A 243 37.38 -0.23 23.03
CA THR A 243 36.53 -1.30 22.56
C THR A 243 35.16 -1.17 23.23
N MET A 244 34.12 -1.19 22.41
CA MET A 244 32.73 -1.14 22.85
C MET A 244 32.01 -2.40 22.40
N ASN A 245 31.48 -3.15 23.37
CA ASN A 245 30.71 -4.36 23.12
C ASN A 245 29.29 -4.13 23.63
N GLY A 246 28.29 -4.21 22.77
CA GLY A 246 26.92 -3.92 23.14
C GLY A 246 25.88 -4.66 22.32
N THR A 247 24.63 -4.50 22.74
CA THR A 247 23.46 -5.07 22.08
C THR A 247 22.50 -3.94 21.71
N VAL A 248 22.12 -3.90 20.44
CA VAL A 248 20.99 -3.08 19.97
C VAL A 248 19.74 -3.95 20.02
N SER A 249 18.62 -3.39 20.47
CA SER A 249 17.33 -4.08 20.50
C SER A 249 16.19 -3.14 20.15
N ALA A 250 15.14 -3.69 19.52
CA ALA A 250 13.91 -2.99 19.20
C ALA A 250 12.68 -3.62 19.88
N LYS A 251 11.75 -2.77 20.33
CA LYS A 251 10.44 -3.17 20.84
C LYS A 251 9.36 -2.23 20.34
N LEU A 252 8.19 -2.76 20.00
CA LEU A 252 7.05 -1.92 19.66
C LEU A 252 6.41 -1.32 20.92
N LEU A 253 5.93 -0.10 20.80
CA LEU A 253 5.17 0.61 21.84
C LEU A 253 3.73 0.80 21.35
N PRO A 254 2.70 0.57 22.18
CA PRO A 254 1.32 0.84 21.80
C PRO A 254 1.07 2.29 21.42
N SER A 255 0.44 2.53 20.27
CA SER A 255 0.01 3.85 19.79
C SER A 255 -1.06 3.71 18.71
N THR A 256 -2.04 4.61 18.71
CA THR A 256 -3.18 4.59 17.78
C THR A 256 -3.10 5.63 16.65
N ASP A 257 -2.17 6.56 16.76
CA ASP A 257 -1.95 7.73 15.89
C ASP A 257 -0.70 7.61 15.02
N SER A 258 0.26 6.78 15.45
CA SER A 258 1.52 6.52 14.76
C SER A 258 2.04 5.11 15.09
N ALA A 259 3.05 4.66 14.37
CA ALA A 259 3.79 3.47 14.75
C ALA A 259 5.01 3.84 15.60
N LYS A 260 5.14 3.28 16.81
CA LYS A 260 6.21 3.61 17.74
C LYS A 260 7.11 2.40 18.02
N ILE A 261 8.41 2.61 17.88
CA ILE A 261 9.46 1.61 18.12
C ILE A 261 10.43 2.16 19.17
N ALA A 262 10.51 1.53 20.32
CA ALA A 262 11.57 1.76 21.29
C ALA A 262 12.86 1.07 20.83
N LEU A 263 13.89 1.87 20.60
CA LEU A 263 15.26 1.42 20.32
C LEU A 263 16.08 1.53 21.60
N ALA A 264 16.70 0.43 22.02
CA ALA A 264 17.59 0.40 23.18
C ALA A 264 18.98 -0.11 22.79
N PHE A 265 20.00 0.60 23.26
CA PHE A 265 21.40 0.23 23.11
C PHE A 265 22.05 0.13 24.49
N LYS A 266 22.52 -1.08 24.82
CA LYS A 266 23.25 -1.35 26.06
C LYS A 266 24.64 -1.82 25.73
N ALA A 267 25.66 -1.15 26.26
CA ALA A 267 27.05 -1.47 25.92
C ALA A 267 28.01 -1.34 27.09
N LYS A 268 29.07 -2.15 27.03
CA LYS A 268 30.26 -2.05 27.88
C LYS A 268 31.39 -1.40 27.11
N PHE A 269 31.96 -0.37 27.71
CA PHE A 269 33.07 0.41 27.17
C PHE A 269 34.35 0.08 27.93
N ASN A 270 35.41 -0.26 27.21
CA ASN A 270 36.75 -0.41 27.75
C ASN A 270 37.73 0.44 26.94
N SER A 271 38.71 1.07 27.59
CA SER A 271 39.76 1.80 26.90
C SER A 271 41.11 1.66 27.57
N SER A 272 42.17 1.69 26.77
CA SER A 272 43.56 1.75 27.20
C SER A 272 44.21 2.96 26.53
N ASN A 273 44.68 3.89 27.35
CA ASN A 273 45.12 5.20 26.87
C ASN A 273 46.46 5.61 27.45
N THR A 274 47.22 6.38 26.65
CA THR A 274 48.41 7.11 27.07
C THR A 274 48.13 8.61 26.97
N GLY A 275 48.15 9.30 28.12
CA GLY A 275 48.11 10.74 28.25
C GLY A 275 49.50 11.37 28.20
N TYR A 276 49.66 12.46 27.47
CA TYR A 276 50.88 13.25 27.35
C TYR A 276 50.64 14.65 27.90
N ASN A 277 51.41 15.04 28.92
CA ASN A 277 51.38 16.39 29.49
C ASN A 277 52.82 16.86 29.73
N GLY A 278 53.35 17.63 28.78
CA GLY A 278 54.76 17.99 28.75
C GLY A 278 55.68 16.75 28.72
N PRO A 279 56.66 16.62 29.63
CA PRO A 279 57.57 15.47 29.68
C PRO A 279 56.96 14.23 30.36
N VAL A 280 55.75 14.34 30.93
CA VAL A 280 55.10 13.27 31.70
C VAL A 280 54.17 12.45 30.81
N ARG A 281 54.28 11.12 30.90
CA ARG A 281 53.33 10.18 30.29
C ARG A 281 52.47 9.52 31.37
N LEU A 282 51.18 9.43 31.12
CA LEU A 282 50.17 8.85 32.01
C LEU A 282 49.55 7.63 31.33
N LEU A 283 49.65 6.45 31.93
CA LEU A 283 48.93 5.26 31.48
C LEU A 283 47.61 5.18 32.22
N THR A 284 46.51 5.05 31.48
CA THR A 284 45.17 4.98 32.07
C THR A 284 44.32 3.95 31.39
N THR A 285 43.50 3.26 32.17
CA THR A 285 42.41 2.41 31.71
C THR A 285 41.07 3.04 32.05
N GLY A 286 40.07 2.86 31.18
CA GLY A 286 38.70 3.31 31.41
C GLY A 286 37.74 2.15 31.26
N LYS A 287 36.80 2.00 32.20
CA LYS A 287 35.68 1.05 32.12
C LYS A 287 34.38 1.80 32.30
N GLY A 288 33.39 1.51 31.48
CA GLY A 288 32.09 2.17 31.57
C GLY A 288 30.94 1.34 31.03
N ASP A 289 29.74 1.74 31.43
CA ASP A 289 28.48 1.18 30.99
C ASP A 289 27.66 2.28 30.32
N ILE A 290 26.99 1.91 29.23
CA ILE A 290 26.18 2.81 28.40
C ILE A 290 24.77 2.22 28.33
N ASP A 291 23.76 3.03 28.70
CA ASP A 291 22.34 2.74 28.52
C ASP A 291 21.69 3.89 27.74
N LEU A 292 21.40 3.63 26.47
CA LEU A 292 20.77 4.58 25.56
C LEU A 292 19.41 4.05 25.14
N ALA A 293 18.40 4.91 25.22
CA ALA A 293 17.05 4.62 24.72
C ALA A 293 16.52 5.77 23.87
N ARG A 294 15.92 5.43 22.72
CA ARG A 294 15.23 6.35 21.82
C ARG A 294 13.92 5.74 21.36
N THR A 295 12.98 6.58 20.93
CA THR A 295 11.73 6.16 20.32
C THR A 295 11.71 6.63 18.87
N LEU A 296 11.61 5.70 17.94
CA LEU A 296 11.35 5.98 16.54
C LEU A 296 9.84 5.96 16.33
N GLU A 297 9.29 7.09 15.89
CA GLU A 297 7.89 7.28 15.53
C GLU A 297 7.78 7.32 14.01
N ILE A 298 6.77 6.65 13.46
CA ILE A 298 6.54 6.52 12.02
C ILE A 298 5.08 6.86 11.74
N ASP A 299 4.86 7.82 10.86
CA ASP A 299 3.53 8.27 10.43
C ASP A 299 3.54 8.65 8.94
N SER A 300 2.45 9.27 8.47
CA SER A 300 2.31 9.71 7.08
C SER A 300 3.29 10.81 6.65
N SER A 301 3.87 11.55 7.61
CA SER A 301 4.87 12.59 7.36
C SER A 301 6.30 12.04 7.33
N GLY A 302 6.50 10.81 7.80
CA GLY A 302 7.75 10.08 7.71
C GLY A 302 8.20 9.52 9.06
N PHE A 303 9.51 9.56 9.29
CA PHE A 303 10.18 8.97 10.44
C PHE A 303 10.69 10.07 11.36
N HIS A 304 10.31 10.00 12.64
CA HIS A 304 10.68 10.98 13.66
C HIS A 304 11.37 10.27 14.82
N LEU A 305 12.62 10.61 15.09
CA LEU A 305 13.33 10.08 16.25
C LEU A 305 13.15 11.02 17.43
N SER A 306 12.65 10.49 18.55
CA SER A 306 12.42 11.22 19.79
C SER A 306 13.07 10.52 21.00
N GLY A 307 13.14 11.25 22.12
CA GLY A 307 13.74 10.77 23.37
C GLY A 307 15.17 11.27 23.59
N ASN A 308 15.54 11.45 24.86
CA ASN A 308 16.83 12.02 25.28
C ASN A 308 17.57 11.17 26.33
N LYS A 309 17.12 9.94 26.60
CA LYS A 309 17.73 9.10 27.63
C LYS A 309 19.05 8.51 27.12
N THR A 310 20.15 9.06 27.64
CA THR A 310 21.48 8.49 27.46
C THR A 310 22.21 8.58 28.77
N ASP A 311 22.38 7.44 29.42
CA ASP A 311 23.11 7.31 30.66
C ASP A 311 24.46 6.65 30.36
N VAL A 312 25.51 7.29 30.85
CA VAL A 312 26.89 6.82 30.68
C VAL A 312 27.56 6.90 32.03
N GLU A 313 28.04 5.76 32.50
CA GLU A 313 28.92 5.67 33.66
C GLU A 313 30.33 5.36 33.16
N LEU A 314 31.32 6.16 33.55
CA LEU A 314 32.71 5.96 33.16
C LEU A 314 33.63 6.11 34.36
N ASN A 315 34.34 5.04 34.67
CA ASN A 315 35.34 4.97 35.71
C ASN A 315 36.73 4.84 35.08
N THR A 316 37.58 5.85 35.29
CA THR A 316 38.98 5.80 34.85
C THR A 316 39.91 5.45 36.00
N THR A 317 40.95 4.68 35.69
CA THR A 317 42.04 4.32 36.59
C THR A 317 43.35 4.82 36.00
N ILE A 318 44.19 5.40 36.85
CA ILE A 318 45.56 5.74 36.48
C ILE A 318 46.42 4.55 36.86
N ASP A 319 46.94 3.84 35.85
CA ASP A 319 47.75 2.65 36.06
C ASP A 319 49.20 3.03 36.38
N ALA A 320 49.74 4.03 35.68
CA ALA A 320 51.12 4.49 35.89
C ALA A 320 51.36 5.94 35.48
N ILE A 321 52.36 6.57 36.11
CA ILE A 321 52.94 7.84 35.70
C ILE A 321 54.43 7.65 35.38
N CYS A 322 54.80 7.91 34.14
CA CYS A 322 56.13 7.66 33.59
C CYS A 322 56.89 8.98 33.41
N HIS A 323 58.01 9.11 34.12
CA HIS A 323 58.97 10.20 33.99
C HIS A 323 60.34 9.76 34.53
N LYS A 324 61.45 10.29 33.99
CA LYS A 324 62.82 9.90 34.38
C LYS A 324 63.16 10.23 35.85
N MET A 325 62.66 11.37 36.35
CA MET A 325 62.89 11.85 37.72
C MET A 325 61.75 11.47 38.68
N GLU A 326 62.09 10.94 39.85
CA GLU A 326 61.12 10.50 40.87
C GLU A 326 60.31 11.66 41.48
N LEU A 327 60.94 12.81 41.74
CA LEU A 327 60.27 14.00 42.27
C LEU A 327 59.14 14.47 41.36
N VAL A 328 59.38 14.49 40.05
CA VAL A 328 58.37 14.86 39.04
C VAL A 328 57.22 13.85 39.03
N ARG A 329 57.49 12.54 39.19
CA ARG A 329 56.42 11.53 39.33
C ARG A 329 55.55 11.78 40.57
N LYS A 330 56.14 12.10 41.72
CA LYS A 330 55.39 12.41 42.96
C LYS A 330 54.50 13.64 42.79
N LEU A 331 55.03 14.71 42.18
CA LEU A 331 54.26 15.92 41.89
C LEU A 331 53.13 15.65 40.88
N ALA A 332 53.42 14.89 39.83
CA ALA A 332 52.43 14.50 38.82
C ALA A 332 51.31 13.63 39.43
N TRP A 333 51.62 12.69 40.33
CA TRP A 333 50.61 11.90 41.06
C TRP A 333 49.69 12.79 41.91
N LYS A 334 50.26 13.77 42.62
CA LYS A 334 49.48 14.73 43.42
C LYS A 334 48.55 15.57 42.54
N ALA A 335 49.06 16.07 41.41
CA ALA A 335 48.28 16.83 40.44
C ALA A 335 47.17 15.99 39.79
N ALA A 336 47.49 14.76 39.35
CA ALA A 336 46.55 13.86 38.69
C ALA A 336 45.40 13.46 39.63
N ARG A 337 45.69 13.11 40.89
CA ARG A 337 44.64 12.81 41.90
C ARG A 337 43.71 13.98 42.14
N ARG A 338 44.24 15.21 42.21
CA ARG A 338 43.43 16.42 42.39
C ARG A 338 42.52 16.70 41.18
N GLN A 339 42.99 16.39 39.98
CA GLN A 339 42.25 16.66 38.74
C GLN A 339 41.31 15.51 38.32
N LYS A 340 41.50 14.29 38.84
CA LYS A 340 40.75 13.08 38.44
C LYS A 340 39.23 13.28 38.41
N PRO A 341 38.54 13.79 39.46
CA PRO A 341 37.09 13.92 39.42
C PRO A 341 36.60 14.84 38.28
N LYS A 342 37.34 15.92 38.02
CA LYS A 342 37.02 16.85 36.93
C LYS A 342 37.31 16.23 35.56
N ALA A 343 38.40 15.47 35.44
CA ALA A 343 38.75 14.74 34.23
C ALA A 343 37.72 13.67 33.89
N ASP A 344 37.28 12.89 34.89
CA ASP A 344 36.25 11.85 34.75
C ASP A 344 34.92 12.44 34.30
N ARG A 345 34.50 13.57 34.88
CA ARG A 345 33.27 14.26 34.45
C ARG A 345 33.34 14.72 32.99
N ILE A 346 34.48 15.27 32.56
CA ILE A 346 34.70 15.69 31.17
C ILE A 346 34.71 14.47 30.23
N ALA A 347 35.39 13.39 30.62
CA ALA A 347 35.46 12.17 29.83
C ALA A 347 34.07 11.52 29.67
N THR A 348 33.30 11.45 30.74
CA THR A 348 31.91 10.93 30.74
C THR A 348 31.02 11.75 29.82
N GLN A 349 31.07 13.09 29.94
CA GLN A 349 30.27 13.97 29.09
C GLN A 349 30.62 13.83 27.61
N ARG A 350 31.91 13.71 27.28
CA ARG A 350 32.35 13.49 25.89
C ARG A 350 31.93 12.14 25.35
N LEU A 351 32.06 11.08 26.15
CA LEU A 351 31.58 9.75 25.77
C LEU A 351 30.07 9.78 25.51
N LYS A 352 29.29 10.44 26.37
CA LYS A 352 27.84 10.64 26.18
C LYS A 352 27.51 11.38 24.88
N GLN A 353 28.24 12.45 24.55
CA GLN A 353 28.06 13.19 23.30
C GLN A 353 28.42 12.35 22.06
N GLN A 354 29.53 11.62 22.13
CA GLN A 354 29.99 10.75 21.04
C GLN A 354 28.99 9.63 20.75
N VAL A 355 28.52 8.94 21.79
CA VAL A 355 27.53 7.86 21.67
C VAL A 355 26.23 8.38 21.07
N ASN A 356 25.74 9.54 21.51
CA ASN A 356 24.53 10.14 20.94
C ASN A 356 24.68 10.43 19.45
N ARG A 357 25.77 11.10 19.06
CA ARG A 357 26.01 11.44 17.67
C ARG A 357 26.14 10.19 16.80
N GLN A 358 26.91 9.19 17.24
CA GLN A 358 27.08 7.93 16.50
C GLN A 358 25.75 7.18 16.35
N PHE A 359 24.92 7.15 17.41
CA PHE A 359 23.60 6.55 17.34
C PHE A 359 22.68 7.29 16.34
N GLU A 360 22.68 8.62 16.38
CA GLU A 360 21.92 9.45 15.41
C GLU A 360 22.42 9.25 13.97
N GLU A 361 23.73 9.13 13.76
CA GLU A 361 24.32 8.82 12.46
C GLU A 361 23.91 7.40 11.99
N GLU A 362 23.97 6.39 12.85
CA GLU A 362 23.57 5.00 12.51
C GLU A 362 22.06 4.87 12.27
N VAL A 363 21.22 5.61 12.99
CA VAL A 363 19.79 5.68 12.70
C VAL A 363 19.53 6.50 11.44
N GLY A 364 20.33 7.53 11.16
CA GLY A 364 20.23 8.32 9.93
C GLY A 364 20.68 7.56 8.67
N THR A 365 21.61 6.59 8.80
CA THR A 365 21.99 5.69 7.69
C THR A 365 20.98 4.57 7.45
N LEU A 366 20.14 4.25 8.44
CA LEU A 366 18.82 3.66 8.20
C LEU A 366 17.94 4.77 7.58
N ASP A 367 18.34 5.27 6.41
CA ASP A 367 17.62 6.30 5.68
C ASP A 367 16.30 5.71 5.19
N PHE A 368 15.33 5.73 6.09
CA PHE A 368 13.93 5.51 5.79
C PHE A 368 13.30 6.74 5.13
N GLY A 369 13.96 7.90 5.18
CA GLY A 369 13.57 9.15 4.54
C GLY A 369 13.63 9.08 3.01
N SER A 370 14.41 8.16 2.44
CA SER A 370 14.31 7.75 1.04
C SER A 370 13.07 6.87 0.79
N GLN A 371 11.88 7.31 1.22
CA GLN A 371 10.60 6.78 0.74
C GLN A 371 10.43 6.97 -0.79
N SER A 372 11.44 7.49 -1.50
CA SER A 372 11.39 7.88 -2.90
C SER A 372 11.76 6.78 -3.93
N GLY A 373 11.86 5.51 -3.54
CA GLY A 373 12.05 4.41 -4.50
C GLY A 373 10.83 3.49 -4.57
N PHE A 374 10.60 2.71 -3.51
CA PHE A 374 9.49 1.74 -3.48
C PHE A 374 8.09 2.41 -3.45
N LEU A 375 7.91 3.46 -2.64
CA LEU A 375 6.63 4.20 -2.60
C LEU A 375 6.49 5.19 -3.77
N SER A 376 7.59 5.68 -4.35
CA SER A 376 7.54 6.54 -5.54
C SER A 376 7.25 5.74 -6.81
N ASP A 377 7.81 4.54 -6.97
CA ASP A 377 7.53 3.63 -8.06
C ASP A 377 6.07 3.16 -7.97
N GLY A 378 5.61 2.83 -6.76
CA GLY A 378 4.22 2.55 -6.47
C GLY A 378 3.31 3.74 -6.79
N GLY A 379 3.64 4.93 -6.31
CA GLY A 379 2.90 6.17 -6.58
C GLY A 379 2.82 6.50 -8.07
N THR A 380 3.91 6.29 -8.80
CA THR A 380 3.99 6.46 -10.26
C THR A 380 3.08 5.47 -10.97
N ALA A 381 3.12 4.18 -10.59
CA ALA A 381 2.23 3.16 -11.13
C ALA A 381 0.76 3.51 -10.89
N LEU A 382 0.39 3.97 -9.68
CA LEU A 382 -0.96 4.42 -9.37
C LEU A 382 -1.39 5.58 -10.29
N GLN A 383 -0.53 6.59 -10.47
CA GLN A 383 -0.80 7.72 -11.37
C GLN A 383 -1.01 7.29 -12.83
N ARG A 384 -0.17 6.39 -13.35
CA ARG A 384 -0.30 5.84 -14.71
C ARG A 384 -1.61 5.07 -14.91
N LEU A 385 -2.06 4.36 -13.87
CA LEU A 385 -3.32 3.62 -13.85
C LEU A 385 -4.56 4.45 -13.50
N SER A 386 -4.40 5.77 -13.30
CA SER A 386 -5.49 6.67 -12.84
C SER A 386 -6.06 6.31 -11.47
N LEU A 387 -5.26 5.63 -10.64
CA LEU A 387 -5.60 5.26 -9.28
C LEU A 387 -5.18 6.37 -8.32
N THR A 388 -5.99 6.58 -7.28
CA THR A 388 -5.67 7.53 -6.22
C THR A 388 -4.60 6.98 -5.30
N THR A 389 -3.80 7.88 -4.72
CA THR A 389 -2.91 7.53 -3.63
C THR A 389 -3.76 7.16 -2.41
N PRO A 390 -3.53 5.98 -1.79
CA PRO A 390 -4.26 5.58 -0.60
C PRO A 390 -4.00 6.51 0.58
N ILE A 391 -4.99 6.67 1.44
CA ILE A 391 -4.83 7.29 2.75
C ILE A 391 -4.26 6.23 3.69
N LEU A 392 -3.15 6.53 4.38
CA LEU A 392 -2.45 5.61 5.26
C LEU A 392 -2.65 6.01 6.72
N GLU A 393 -3.03 5.04 7.56
CA GLU A 393 -3.13 5.16 9.00
C GLU A 393 -2.12 4.24 9.66
N TRP A 394 -1.28 4.81 10.52
CA TRP A 394 -0.21 4.10 11.20
C TRP A 394 -0.61 3.86 12.66
N SER A 395 -0.37 2.65 13.14
CA SER A 395 -0.61 2.28 14.53
C SER A 395 0.36 1.19 14.97
N SER A 396 0.47 0.98 16.26
CA SER A 396 1.30 -0.08 16.82
C SER A 396 0.72 -0.60 18.13
N THR A 397 1.02 -1.86 18.43
CA THR A 397 0.78 -2.56 19.69
C THR A 397 2.12 -3.11 20.17
N GLU A 398 2.18 -3.82 21.29
CA GLU A 398 3.44 -4.47 21.72
C GLU A 398 3.90 -5.59 20.75
N GLN A 399 3.00 -6.07 19.89
CA GLN A 399 3.20 -7.24 19.03
C GLN A 399 3.23 -6.93 17.53
N ILE A 400 2.52 -5.88 17.11
CA ILE A 400 2.25 -5.59 15.70
C ILE A 400 2.36 -4.09 15.44
N LEU A 401 3.11 -3.73 14.40
CA LEU A 401 3.02 -2.45 13.70
C LEU A 401 2.01 -2.62 12.56
N ALA A 402 1.00 -1.76 12.49
CA ALA A 402 -0.06 -1.84 11.50
C ALA A 402 -0.11 -0.58 10.63
N ILE A 403 -0.14 -0.79 9.32
CA ILE A 403 -0.37 0.21 8.28
C ILE A 403 -1.72 -0.12 7.67
N ASN A 404 -2.77 0.58 8.09
CA ASN A 404 -4.08 0.46 7.47
C ASN A 404 -4.16 1.45 6.31
N SER A 405 -4.76 1.04 5.21
CA SER A 405 -4.83 1.80 3.98
C SER A 405 -6.27 1.86 3.48
N LEU A 406 -6.74 3.06 3.19
CA LEU A 406 -8.00 3.33 2.53
C LEU A 406 -7.75 3.60 1.05
N PHE A 407 -7.94 2.56 0.24
CA PHE A 407 -7.75 2.59 -1.20
C PHE A 407 -9.08 2.78 -1.92
N ARG A 408 -9.39 4.03 -2.30
CA ARG A 408 -10.59 4.42 -3.04
C ARG A 408 -10.41 5.77 -3.71
N ALA A 409 -11.13 6.02 -4.80
CA ALA A 409 -11.23 7.33 -5.41
C ALA A 409 -12.10 8.31 -4.58
N GLY A 410 -12.30 9.52 -5.12
CA GLY A 410 -13.56 10.28 -4.93
C GLY A 410 -14.77 9.35 -5.18
N HIS A 411 -16.05 9.60 -4.90
CA HIS A 411 -17.17 8.62 -5.05
C HIS A 411 -17.09 7.12 -4.60
N GLN A 412 -15.98 6.38 -4.73
CA GLN A 412 -15.81 4.99 -4.37
C GLN A 412 -15.86 4.80 -2.84
N LEU A 413 -16.19 3.58 -2.46
CA LEU A 413 -16.40 3.15 -1.07
C LEU A 413 -15.26 2.23 -0.61
N GLY A 414 -14.97 2.21 0.68
CA GLY A 414 -13.99 1.34 1.35
C GLY A 414 -14.60 0.06 1.92
N SER A 415 -14.10 -0.39 3.07
CA SER A 415 -14.70 -1.53 3.77
C SER A 415 -15.88 -1.10 4.65
N VAL A 416 -16.84 -2.00 4.85
CA VAL A 416 -17.87 -1.89 5.90
C VAL A 416 -17.36 -2.49 7.20
N ASP A 417 -16.66 -3.62 7.08
CA ASP A 417 -16.25 -4.44 8.20
C ASP A 417 -14.79 -4.14 8.58
N PRO A 418 -14.46 -4.15 9.88
CA PRO A 418 -13.07 -4.07 10.29
C PRO A 418 -12.29 -5.29 9.76
N ARG A 419 -10.99 -5.12 9.57
CA ARG A 419 -10.11 -6.24 9.23
C ARG A 419 -10.13 -7.32 10.32
N PRO A 420 -10.05 -8.61 9.98
CA PRO A 420 -10.01 -9.68 10.97
C PRO A 420 -8.71 -9.66 11.78
N THR A 421 -8.74 -10.15 13.02
CA THR A 421 -7.55 -10.35 13.84
C THR A 421 -6.77 -11.58 13.38
N ILE A 422 -5.46 -11.59 13.60
CA ILE A 422 -4.59 -12.73 13.29
C ILE A 422 -4.03 -13.22 14.62
N ASP A 423 -4.42 -14.43 15.02
CA ASP A 423 -4.05 -15.01 16.32
C ASP A 423 -2.71 -15.77 16.27
N GLU A 424 -2.16 -15.97 15.07
CA GLU A 424 -0.88 -16.65 14.85
C GLU A 424 0.30 -15.67 14.85
N THR A 425 1.50 -16.16 15.20
CA THR A 425 2.73 -15.37 15.05
C THR A 425 3.15 -15.30 13.58
N PHE A 426 3.39 -14.10 13.07
CA PHE A 426 3.84 -13.85 11.70
C PHE A 426 4.96 -12.81 11.66
N ASP A 427 5.72 -12.79 10.57
CA ASP A 427 6.71 -11.74 10.30
C ASP A 427 6.04 -10.55 9.59
N VAL A 428 5.26 -10.84 8.55
CA VAL A 428 4.39 -9.87 7.86
C VAL A 428 3.02 -10.49 7.62
N ALA A 429 1.96 -9.70 7.66
CA ALA A 429 0.67 -10.09 7.13
C ALA A 429 0.09 -8.99 6.23
N ILE A 430 -0.59 -9.42 5.18
CA ILE A 430 -1.30 -8.56 4.24
C ILE A 430 -2.78 -8.95 4.31
N GLN A 431 -3.64 -7.96 4.52
CA GLN A 431 -5.09 -8.14 4.52
C GLN A 431 -5.69 -7.25 3.43
N ILE A 432 -6.44 -7.83 2.51
CA ILE A 432 -7.06 -7.12 1.38
C ILE A 432 -8.56 -7.38 1.41
N HIS A 433 -9.35 -6.33 1.51
CA HIS A 433 -10.79 -6.40 1.40
C HIS A 433 -11.25 -6.35 -0.07
N GLU A 434 -12.36 -7.00 -0.38
CA GLU A 434 -12.96 -7.05 -1.73
C GLU A 434 -13.09 -5.67 -2.38
N SER A 435 -13.48 -4.65 -1.61
CA SER A 435 -13.62 -3.28 -2.11
C SER A 435 -12.34 -2.69 -2.67
N ALA A 436 -11.16 -3.05 -2.15
CA ALA A 436 -9.90 -2.48 -2.62
C ALA A 436 -9.58 -2.95 -4.04
N VAL A 437 -9.78 -4.25 -4.31
CA VAL A 437 -9.61 -4.86 -5.64
C VAL A 437 -10.66 -4.30 -6.61
N GLU A 438 -11.92 -4.21 -6.18
CA GLU A 438 -12.99 -3.65 -7.00
C GLU A 438 -12.73 -2.19 -7.36
N ASN A 439 -12.32 -1.36 -6.40
CA ASN A 439 -12.00 0.05 -6.64
C ASN A 439 -10.88 0.22 -7.67
N ALA A 440 -9.83 -0.60 -7.58
CA ALA A 440 -8.73 -0.60 -8.53
C ALA A 440 -9.21 -1.01 -9.93
N CYS A 441 -9.88 -2.16 -10.01
CA CYS A 441 -10.26 -2.78 -11.27
C CYS A 441 -11.41 -2.05 -11.96
N ALA A 442 -12.34 -1.43 -11.23
CA ALA A 442 -13.37 -0.59 -11.82
C ALA A 442 -12.77 0.61 -12.57
N THR A 443 -11.77 1.27 -11.99
CA THR A 443 -11.07 2.38 -12.65
C THR A 443 -10.29 1.92 -13.87
N VAL A 444 -9.59 0.79 -13.76
CA VAL A 444 -8.68 0.32 -14.80
C VAL A 444 -9.39 -0.47 -15.90
N LEU A 445 -10.49 -1.18 -15.64
CA LEU A 445 -11.05 -2.16 -16.59
C LEU A 445 -12.49 -1.86 -17.03
N ALA A 446 -13.27 -1.10 -16.26
CA ALA A 446 -14.71 -0.98 -16.50
C ALA A 446 -15.03 -0.49 -17.92
N GLY A 447 -15.77 -1.32 -18.68
CA GLY A 447 -16.21 -1.00 -20.04
C GLY A 447 -15.12 -1.02 -21.12
N ARG A 448 -13.85 -1.23 -20.75
CA ARG A 448 -12.72 -1.25 -21.68
C ARG A 448 -12.68 -2.55 -22.48
N THR A 449 -12.02 -2.45 -23.63
CA THR A 449 -11.65 -3.60 -24.44
C THR A 449 -10.18 -3.90 -24.26
N LEU A 450 -9.84 -5.10 -23.81
CA LEU A 450 -8.45 -5.56 -23.72
C LEU A 450 -8.28 -6.88 -24.46
N ASN A 451 -7.11 -7.03 -25.08
CA ASN A 451 -6.64 -8.30 -25.60
C ASN A 451 -5.77 -9.01 -24.54
N GLU A 452 -5.51 -10.28 -24.78
CA GLU A 452 -4.69 -11.15 -23.92
C GLU A 452 -3.34 -10.51 -23.55
N LYS A 453 -2.59 -10.00 -24.53
CA LYS A 453 -1.29 -9.34 -24.29
C LYS A 453 -1.37 -8.14 -23.33
N LYS A 454 -2.34 -7.22 -23.53
CA LYS A 454 -2.51 -6.05 -22.66
C LYS A 454 -2.98 -6.45 -21.26
N LEU A 455 -3.81 -7.50 -21.18
CA LEU A 455 -4.22 -8.05 -19.89
C LEU A 455 -3.02 -8.63 -19.14
N ASP A 456 -2.17 -9.38 -19.83
CA ASP A 456 -0.93 -9.93 -19.26
C ASP A 456 0.07 -8.83 -18.86
N GLU A 457 0.22 -7.77 -19.64
CA GLU A 457 1.06 -6.62 -19.28
C GLU A 457 0.59 -5.92 -18.00
N LEU A 458 -0.74 -5.79 -17.83
CA LEU A 458 -1.35 -5.22 -16.64
C LEU A 458 -1.23 -6.16 -15.43
N LEU A 459 -1.50 -7.46 -15.60
CA LEU A 459 -1.47 -8.44 -14.52
C LEU A 459 -0.04 -8.86 -14.13
N GLY A 460 0.85 -8.98 -15.11
CA GLY A 460 2.23 -9.44 -14.94
C GLY A 460 3.07 -8.51 -14.08
N LYS A 461 2.79 -7.20 -14.08
CA LYS A 461 3.47 -6.24 -13.21
C LYS A 461 2.83 -6.10 -11.82
N ILE A 462 1.62 -6.63 -11.61
CA ILE A 462 0.86 -6.51 -10.36
C ILE A 462 0.96 -7.77 -9.49
N GLY A 463 1.23 -8.96 -10.08
CA GLY A 463 1.16 -10.22 -9.32
C GLY A 463 2.15 -11.33 -9.69
N ARG A 464 3.09 -11.08 -10.62
CA ARG A 464 4.22 -11.98 -10.86
C ARG A 464 5.48 -11.19 -10.54
N GLY A 465 6.36 -11.75 -9.70
CA GLY A 465 7.68 -11.16 -9.50
C GLY A 465 8.31 -10.82 -10.85
N VAL A 466 9.02 -9.70 -10.90
CA VAL A 466 9.61 -9.06 -12.08
C VAL A 466 10.38 -10.04 -13.00
N GLU A 467 10.79 -11.20 -12.48
CA GLU A 467 11.54 -12.25 -13.16
C GLU A 467 10.76 -13.10 -14.18
N ASP A 468 9.43 -13.25 -14.10
CA ASP A 468 8.69 -14.01 -15.13
C ASP A 468 8.69 -13.28 -16.48
N SER A 469 8.91 -11.96 -16.49
CA SER A 469 9.09 -11.20 -17.74
C SER A 469 10.45 -11.47 -18.41
N ALA A 470 11.45 -11.87 -17.63
CA ALA A 470 12.78 -12.26 -18.13
C ALA A 470 12.84 -13.75 -18.50
N ALA A 471 12.19 -14.64 -17.74
CA ALA A 471 12.11 -16.06 -18.08
C ALA A 471 11.28 -16.34 -19.36
N ALA A 472 10.29 -15.50 -19.66
CA ALA A 472 9.58 -15.53 -20.93
C ALA A 472 10.43 -15.00 -22.11
N ALA A 473 11.54 -14.31 -21.84
CA ALA A 473 12.45 -13.78 -22.86
C ALA A 473 13.64 -14.71 -23.16
N GLU A 474 14.00 -15.64 -22.26
CA GLU A 474 15.13 -16.57 -22.45
C GLU A 474 14.72 -18.04 -22.63
N GLY A 475 13.43 -18.32 -22.65
CA GLY A 475 12.85 -19.66 -22.78
C GLY A 475 12.23 -19.97 -24.13
N ASP A 476 12.69 -19.36 -25.23
CA ASP A 476 12.25 -19.67 -26.59
C ASP A 476 12.87 -21.01 -27.06
N LYS A 477 12.50 -22.10 -26.37
CA LYS A 477 12.57 -23.42 -26.99
C LYS A 477 11.43 -23.49 -27.99
N ALA A 478 11.77 -23.12 -29.23
CA ALA A 478 11.05 -23.46 -30.43
C ALA A 478 10.67 -24.96 -30.39
N GLY A 479 9.42 -25.22 -30.03
CA GLY A 479 8.84 -26.54 -29.88
C GLY A 479 7.33 -26.42 -29.99
N GLU A 480 6.86 -26.41 -31.23
CA GLU A 480 5.49 -26.73 -31.68
C GLU A 480 4.36 -26.47 -30.65
N SER A 481 3.98 -25.20 -30.48
CA SER A 481 2.61 -24.88 -30.09
C SER A 481 2.00 -24.03 -31.18
N ALA A 482 1.01 -24.58 -31.90
CA ALA A 482 0.20 -23.86 -32.87
C ALA A 482 -0.16 -22.47 -32.34
N GLU A 483 0.02 -21.43 -33.17
CA GLU A 483 -0.40 -20.05 -32.89
C GLU A 483 -1.86 -20.04 -32.39
N GLU A 484 -2.06 -20.07 -31.08
CA GLU A 484 -3.40 -19.92 -30.51
C GLU A 484 -3.79 -18.46 -30.70
N GLU A 485 -4.82 -18.22 -31.50
CA GLU A 485 -5.33 -16.87 -31.74
C GLU A 485 -5.63 -16.15 -30.42
N PRO A 486 -5.10 -14.93 -30.19
CA PRO A 486 -5.32 -14.23 -28.93
C PRO A 486 -6.80 -13.87 -28.77
N PHE A 487 -7.27 -13.88 -27.53
CA PHE A 487 -8.63 -13.44 -27.25
C PHE A 487 -8.71 -11.94 -26.95
N GLU A 488 -9.89 -11.39 -27.15
CA GLU A 488 -10.27 -10.03 -26.78
C GLU A 488 -11.55 -10.06 -25.93
N ILE A 489 -11.56 -9.30 -24.84
CA ILE A 489 -12.72 -9.14 -23.96
C ILE A 489 -13.09 -7.67 -23.85
N VAL A 490 -14.38 -7.39 -23.98
CA VAL A 490 -14.96 -6.11 -23.57
C VAL A 490 -15.53 -6.28 -22.19
N PHE A 491 -14.91 -5.67 -21.19
CA PHE A 491 -15.28 -5.78 -19.79
C PHE A 491 -16.66 -5.18 -19.52
N SER A 492 -17.31 -5.68 -18.47
CA SER A 492 -18.52 -5.09 -17.93
C SER A 492 -18.23 -3.67 -17.42
N PRO A 493 -19.12 -2.68 -17.64
CA PRO A 493 -18.98 -1.35 -17.04
C PRO A 493 -19.21 -1.35 -15.52
N LEU A 494 -19.84 -2.42 -14.99
CA LEU A 494 -20.07 -2.62 -13.56
C LEU A 494 -19.39 -3.92 -13.14
N ARG A 495 -18.56 -3.87 -12.11
CA ARG A 495 -17.85 -5.04 -11.56
C ARG A 495 -17.11 -5.86 -12.62
N PRO A 496 -16.13 -5.26 -13.32
CA PRO A 496 -15.38 -5.96 -14.37
C PRO A 496 -14.60 -7.18 -13.85
N ILE A 497 -14.27 -7.20 -12.56
CA ILE A 497 -13.58 -8.29 -11.88
C ILE A 497 -14.47 -8.85 -10.77
N VAL A 498 -14.42 -10.16 -10.60
CA VAL A 498 -14.99 -10.85 -9.44
C VAL A 498 -13.83 -11.15 -8.51
N PHE A 499 -13.83 -10.56 -7.32
CA PHE A 499 -12.97 -10.96 -6.23
C PHE A 499 -13.85 -11.04 -4.99
N GLU A 500 -13.98 -12.25 -4.43
CA GLU A 500 -14.77 -12.53 -3.23
C GLU A 500 -13.93 -13.39 -2.29
N ALA A 501 -13.85 -13.04 -1.01
CA ALA A 501 -13.07 -13.75 0.00
C ALA A 501 -13.99 -14.07 1.19
N ARG A 502 -14.67 -15.22 1.11
CA ARG A 502 -15.76 -15.60 2.03
C ARG A 502 -15.76 -17.10 2.25
N ASP A 503 -16.14 -17.54 3.44
CA ASP A 503 -16.34 -18.96 3.76
C ASP A 503 -15.13 -19.85 3.41
N GLN A 504 -13.91 -19.32 3.60
CA GLN A 504 -12.64 -19.97 3.23
C GLN A 504 -12.50 -20.28 1.74
N VAL A 505 -13.21 -19.54 0.89
CA VAL A 505 -13.11 -19.59 -0.57
C VAL A 505 -12.74 -18.20 -1.09
N VAL A 506 -11.70 -18.16 -1.93
CA VAL A 506 -11.37 -16.98 -2.73
C VAL A 506 -11.91 -17.21 -4.14
N ARG A 507 -12.98 -16.53 -4.51
CA ARG A 507 -13.50 -16.55 -5.88
C ARG A 507 -12.87 -15.40 -6.66
N VAL A 508 -12.19 -15.75 -7.74
CA VAL A 508 -11.57 -14.78 -8.67
C VAL A 508 -12.18 -14.96 -10.05
N GLY A 509 -12.43 -13.86 -10.76
CA GLY A 509 -13.03 -13.94 -12.09
C GLY A 509 -13.08 -12.63 -12.84
N VAL A 510 -13.63 -12.69 -14.06
CA VAL A 510 -13.86 -11.53 -14.92
C VAL A 510 -15.32 -11.49 -15.38
N ARG A 511 -15.86 -10.29 -15.55
CA ARG A 511 -17.16 -10.05 -16.18
C ARG A 511 -16.98 -9.27 -17.47
N GLY A 512 -17.58 -9.76 -18.54
CA GLY A 512 -17.53 -9.17 -19.87
C GLY A 512 -18.91 -9.04 -20.50
N ARG A 513 -18.98 -8.23 -21.56
CA ARG A 513 -20.17 -8.10 -22.43
C ARG A 513 -19.91 -8.55 -23.87
N ARG A 514 -18.65 -8.78 -24.21
CA ARG A 514 -18.23 -9.36 -25.49
C ARG A 514 -16.92 -10.12 -25.31
N PHE A 515 -16.81 -11.25 -25.98
CA PHE A 515 -15.60 -12.05 -26.07
C PHE A 515 -15.36 -12.41 -27.54
N THR A 516 -14.13 -12.24 -28.02
CA THR A 516 -13.71 -12.57 -29.38
C THR A 516 -12.49 -13.49 -29.31
N LYS A 517 -12.44 -14.56 -30.12
CA LYS A 517 -11.22 -15.36 -30.35
C LYS A 517 -11.21 -15.83 -31.79
N GLY A 518 -10.25 -15.34 -32.58
CA GLY A 518 -10.25 -15.50 -34.04
C GLY A 518 -11.53 -14.98 -34.68
N ASN A 519 -12.16 -15.81 -35.51
CA ASN A 519 -13.44 -15.49 -36.17
C ASN A 519 -14.67 -15.69 -35.26
N ARG A 520 -14.50 -16.17 -34.03
CA ARG A 520 -15.61 -16.45 -33.12
C ARG A 520 -15.89 -15.24 -32.23
N VAL A 521 -17.12 -14.74 -32.27
CA VAL A 521 -17.58 -13.59 -31.48
C VAL A 521 -18.78 -14.00 -30.63
N LEU A 522 -18.69 -13.74 -29.33
CA LEU A 522 -19.79 -13.80 -28.39
C LEU A 522 -20.11 -12.39 -27.91
N GLN A 523 -21.30 -11.88 -28.22
CA GLN A 523 -21.74 -10.54 -27.81
C GLN A 523 -22.85 -10.64 -26.75
N LYS A 524 -22.53 -11.25 -25.62
CA LYS A 524 -23.42 -11.44 -24.48
C LYS A 524 -22.67 -11.17 -23.17
N ALA A 525 -23.43 -10.89 -22.12
CA ALA A 525 -22.89 -10.89 -20.76
C ALA A 525 -22.30 -12.27 -20.46
N LEU A 526 -21.06 -12.29 -19.99
CA LEU A 526 -20.39 -13.47 -19.50
C LEU A 526 -19.71 -13.18 -18.17
N GLU A 527 -19.68 -14.18 -17.30
CA GLU A 527 -18.88 -14.21 -16.08
C GLU A 527 -18.04 -15.48 -16.12
N VAL A 528 -16.74 -15.34 -15.91
CA VAL A 528 -15.79 -16.43 -15.88
C VAL A 528 -15.09 -16.43 -14.53
N THR A 529 -15.25 -17.49 -13.74
CA THR A 529 -14.77 -17.55 -12.35
C THR A 529 -13.99 -18.83 -12.05
N ALA A 530 -13.06 -18.72 -11.12
CA ALA A 530 -12.33 -19.81 -10.49
C ALA A 530 -12.43 -19.64 -8.97
N ASP A 531 -12.75 -20.72 -8.28
CA ASP A 531 -12.80 -20.75 -6.81
C ASP A 531 -11.47 -21.36 -6.31
N TYR A 532 -10.85 -20.73 -5.31
CA TYR A 532 -9.62 -21.21 -4.69
C TYR A 532 -9.82 -21.46 -3.20
N LYS A 533 -9.17 -22.49 -2.68
CA LYS A 533 -9.21 -22.86 -1.26
C LYS A 533 -7.82 -22.87 -0.65
N PRO A 534 -7.64 -22.29 0.56
CA PRO A 534 -6.42 -22.45 1.33
C PRO A 534 -6.11 -23.94 1.54
N THR A 535 -4.91 -24.38 1.15
CA THR A 535 -4.45 -25.76 1.31
C THR A 535 -3.04 -25.73 1.87
N LYS A 536 -2.84 -26.40 3.01
CA LYS A 536 -1.53 -26.58 3.62
C LYS A 536 -0.76 -27.70 2.91
N LEU A 537 0.45 -27.41 2.47
CA LEU A 537 1.39 -28.37 1.88
C LEU A 537 2.20 -29.08 2.99
N GLU A 538 2.91 -30.15 2.63
CA GLU A 538 3.71 -30.96 3.57
C GLU A 538 4.81 -30.14 4.29
N ASN A 539 5.41 -29.17 3.60
CA ASN A 539 6.40 -28.24 4.16
C ASN A 539 5.78 -27.15 5.07
N GLY A 540 4.46 -27.20 5.28
CA GLY A 540 3.70 -26.26 6.09
C GLY A 540 3.40 -24.92 5.41
N THR A 541 3.72 -24.74 4.13
CA THR A 541 3.29 -23.57 3.34
C THR A 541 1.79 -23.68 3.05
N VAL A 542 1.06 -22.57 3.16
CA VAL A 542 -0.36 -22.51 2.80
C VAL A 542 -0.50 -21.84 1.44
N VAL A 543 -1.03 -22.58 0.47
CA VAL A 543 -1.26 -22.09 -0.89
C VAL A 543 -2.75 -21.97 -1.18
N LEU A 544 -3.12 -21.20 -2.19
CA LEU A 544 -4.47 -21.19 -2.74
C LEU A 544 -4.54 -22.17 -3.90
N LYS A 545 -5.21 -23.32 -3.71
CA LYS A 545 -5.43 -24.30 -4.79
C LYS A 545 -6.79 -24.10 -5.44
N ARG A 546 -6.81 -24.10 -6.77
CA ARG A 546 -8.04 -24.01 -7.55
C ARG A 546 -8.92 -25.23 -7.33
N ASP A 547 -10.18 -25.00 -7.00
CA ASP A 547 -11.19 -26.04 -6.77
C ASP A 547 -12.03 -26.27 -8.05
N GLY A 548 -11.64 -27.29 -8.81
CA GLY A 548 -12.31 -27.69 -10.04
C GLY A 548 -11.93 -26.86 -11.27
N LYS A 549 -12.76 -26.95 -12.32
CA LYS A 549 -12.55 -26.22 -13.57
C LYS A 549 -13.11 -24.79 -13.47
N VAL A 550 -12.59 -23.91 -14.33
CA VAL A 550 -13.14 -22.57 -14.55
C VAL A 550 -14.62 -22.67 -14.91
N LYS A 551 -15.45 -21.84 -14.26
CA LYS A 551 -16.89 -21.78 -14.45
C LYS A 551 -17.23 -20.62 -15.38
N VAL A 552 -18.08 -20.87 -16.38
CA VAL A 552 -18.59 -19.85 -17.29
C VAL A 552 -20.10 -19.74 -17.18
N ASN A 553 -20.58 -18.55 -16.86
CA ASN A 553 -22.00 -18.20 -16.76
C ASN A 553 -22.35 -17.09 -17.77
N PHE A 554 -23.54 -17.17 -18.37
CA PHE A 554 -24.03 -16.20 -19.37
C PHE A 554 -25.26 -15.41 -18.89
N GLY A 555 -25.36 -15.20 -17.57
CA GLY A 555 -26.40 -14.36 -16.96
C GLY A 555 -27.82 -14.89 -17.16
N GLY A 556 -28.00 -16.22 -17.18
CA GLY A 556 -29.31 -16.88 -17.27
C GLY A 556 -29.99 -16.84 -18.65
N LYS A 557 -29.33 -16.32 -19.70
CA LYS A 557 -29.92 -16.25 -21.05
C LYS A 557 -29.72 -17.57 -21.82
N LYS A 558 -30.73 -17.96 -22.62
CA LYS A 558 -30.60 -19.09 -23.56
C LYS A 558 -29.47 -18.83 -24.56
N LEU A 559 -28.61 -19.82 -24.75
CA LEU A 559 -27.54 -19.82 -25.74
C LEU A 559 -28.04 -20.45 -27.04
N SER A 560 -27.62 -19.90 -28.18
CA SER A 560 -27.71 -20.59 -29.47
C SER A 560 -26.69 -21.74 -29.53
N ILE A 561 -26.84 -22.64 -30.50
CA ILE A 561 -25.92 -23.78 -30.69
C ILE A 561 -24.47 -23.30 -30.91
N SER A 562 -24.29 -22.24 -31.70
CA SER A 562 -22.97 -21.61 -31.94
C SER A 562 -22.38 -21.01 -30.66
N GLU A 563 -23.21 -20.36 -29.84
CA GLU A 563 -22.78 -19.77 -28.57
C GLU A 563 -22.49 -20.83 -27.49
N ALA A 564 -23.20 -21.97 -27.50
CA ALA A 564 -22.88 -23.10 -26.63
C ALA A 564 -21.49 -23.67 -26.94
N GLY A 565 -21.08 -23.67 -28.22
CA GLY A 565 -19.73 -24.03 -28.66
C GLY A 565 -18.63 -23.06 -28.20
N MET A 566 -18.99 -21.86 -27.74
CA MET A 566 -18.01 -20.90 -27.19
C MET A 566 -17.61 -21.20 -25.75
N LYS A 567 -18.47 -21.88 -24.98
CA LYS A 567 -18.20 -22.16 -23.56
C LYS A 567 -16.88 -22.95 -23.35
N PRO A 568 -16.61 -24.08 -24.03
CA PRO A 568 -15.35 -24.80 -23.87
C PRO A 568 -14.12 -23.98 -24.29
N VAL A 569 -14.26 -23.07 -25.26
CA VAL A 569 -13.17 -22.19 -25.72
C VAL A 569 -12.82 -21.16 -24.65
N ILE A 570 -13.83 -20.54 -24.04
CA ILE A 570 -13.67 -19.59 -22.94
C ILE A 570 -13.06 -20.31 -21.72
N GLU A 571 -13.57 -21.49 -21.37
CA GLU A 571 -13.02 -22.32 -20.28
C GLU A 571 -11.55 -22.66 -20.53
N LYS A 572 -11.17 -23.03 -21.75
CA LYS A 572 -9.76 -23.32 -22.11
C LYS A 572 -8.88 -22.06 -22.02
N SER A 573 -9.31 -20.93 -22.58
CA SER A 573 -8.54 -19.68 -22.54
C SER A 573 -8.32 -19.20 -21.10
N PHE A 574 -9.40 -19.06 -20.32
CA PHE A 574 -9.29 -18.59 -18.93
C PHE A 574 -8.73 -19.65 -17.98
N GLY A 575 -8.77 -20.93 -18.35
CA GLY A 575 -8.08 -22.00 -17.63
C GLY A 575 -6.57 -21.80 -17.55
N LYS A 576 -5.97 -21.11 -18.53
CA LYS A 576 -4.55 -20.71 -18.54
C LYS A 576 -4.30 -19.42 -17.75
N VAL A 577 -5.23 -18.46 -17.83
CA VAL A 577 -5.15 -17.18 -17.11
C VAL A 577 -5.25 -17.38 -15.60
N PHE A 578 -6.12 -18.29 -15.16
CA PHE A 578 -6.27 -18.67 -13.76
C PHE A 578 -5.38 -19.88 -13.46
N PRO A 579 -4.25 -19.73 -12.75
CA PRO A 579 -3.36 -20.85 -12.46
C PRO A 579 -4.02 -21.88 -11.52
N ASP A 580 -3.50 -23.11 -11.48
CA ASP A 580 -4.02 -24.14 -10.55
C ASP A 580 -3.64 -23.87 -9.09
N VAL A 581 -2.50 -23.18 -8.87
CA VAL A 581 -1.99 -22.85 -7.55
C VAL A 581 -1.53 -21.39 -7.53
N ILE A 582 -1.86 -20.67 -6.46
CA ILE A 582 -1.38 -19.32 -6.18
C ILE A 582 -0.69 -19.32 -4.81
N LEU A 583 0.27 -18.40 -4.61
CA LEU A 583 1.05 -18.24 -3.38
C LEU A 583 2.03 -19.40 -3.09
N GLU A 584 2.42 -20.17 -4.11
CA GLU A 584 3.40 -21.26 -3.95
C GLU A 584 4.85 -20.78 -3.84
N ARG A 585 5.15 -19.59 -4.40
CA ARG A 585 6.51 -19.05 -4.46
C ARG A 585 6.85 -18.31 -3.17
N ALA A 586 8.08 -18.51 -2.69
CA ALA A 586 8.64 -17.70 -1.62
C ALA A 586 8.83 -16.26 -2.09
N ILE A 587 8.57 -15.31 -1.20
CA ILE A 587 8.94 -13.91 -1.40
C ILE A 587 10.38 -13.78 -0.92
N LYS A 588 11.32 -13.67 -1.86
CA LYS A 588 12.73 -13.46 -1.55
C LYS A 588 13.05 -11.97 -1.45
N VAL A 589 13.70 -11.58 -0.37
CA VAL A 589 14.25 -10.23 -0.23
C VAL A 589 15.50 -10.10 -1.08
N ALA A 590 15.56 -9.05 -1.90
CA ALA A 590 16.67 -8.78 -2.80
C ALA A 590 18.03 -8.73 -2.07
N GLU A 591 19.09 -9.18 -2.73
CA GLU A 591 20.45 -9.19 -2.16
C GLU A 591 21.00 -7.77 -1.96
N GLU A 592 20.48 -6.80 -2.72
CA GLU A 592 20.80 -5.38 -2.64
C GLU A 592 19.90 -4.60 -1.66
N ALA A 593 19.04 -5.29 -0.89
CA ALA A 593 18.17 -4.63 0.08
C ALA A 593 18.97 -3.73 1.03
N LYS A 594 18.43 -2.56 1.36
CA LYS A 594 19.12 -1.58 2.22
C LYS A 594 19.41 -2.14 3.62
N MET A 595 18.48 -2.92 4.17
CA MET A 595 18.69 -3.64 5.42
C MET A 595 19.44 -4.93 5.18
N GLU A 596 20.70 -4.96 5.57
CA GLU A 596 21.58 -6.12 5.41
C GLU A 596 21.05 -7.37 6.12
N SER A 597 20.47 -7.21 7.30
CA SER A 597 19.87 -8.29 8.10
C SER A 597 18.70 -9.01 7.42
N LEU A 598 18.11 -8.40 6.39
CA LEU A 598 16.97 -8.96 5.66
C LEU A 598 17.33 -9.53 4.30
N ARG A 599 18.55 -9.31 3.79
CA ARG A 599 18.99 -9.76 2.46
C ARG A 599 18.90 -11.27 2.33
N GLY A 600 18.35 -11.75 1.22
CA GLY A 600 18.25 -13.17 0.93
C GLY A 600 17.23 -13.93 1.78
N LEU A 601 16.52 -13.29 2.72
CA LEU A 601 15.45 -13.94 3.47
C LEU A 601 14.32 -14.34 2.53
N GLU A 602 13.79 -15.53 2.75
CA GLU A 602 12.65 -16.09 2.03
C GLU A 602 11.46 -16.17 2.97
N PHE A 603 10.34 -15.57 2.57
CA PHE A 603 9.09 -15.63 3.30
C PHE A 603 8.10 -16.52 2.58
N LEU A 604 7.51 -17.46 3.32
CA LEU A 604 6.47 -18.34 2.81
C LEU A 604 5.14 -18.06 3.51
N PRO A 605 4.01 -18.11 2.79
CA PRO A 605 2.71 -18.04 3.43
C PRO A 605 2.52 -19.19 4.42
N ARG A 606 2.19 -18.86 5.67
CA ARG A 606 1.88 -19.82 6.74
C ARG A 606 0.41 -19.82 7.12
N LEU A 607 -0.27 -18.72 6.83
CA LEU A 607 -1.71 -18.56 7.03
C LEU A 607 -2.31 -17.91 5.79
N VAL A 608 -3.38 -18.51 5.27
CA VAL A 608 -4.26 -17.88 4.28
C VAL A 608 -5.69 -18.09 4.73
N GLN A 609 -6.41 -17.00 4.96
CA GLN A 609 -7.81 -17.02 5.37
C GLN A 609 -8.63 -16.12 4.46
N ALA A 610 -9.83 -16.57 4.11
CA ALA A 610 -10.79 -15.81 3.31
C ALA A 610 -12.12 -15.77 4.05
N ASP A 611 -12.42 -14.65 4.70
CA ASP A 611 -13.66 -14.49 5.45
C ASP A 611 -14.06 -13.01 5.59
N GLY A 612 -15.36 -12.74 5.73
CA GLY A 612 -15.88 -11.39 5.92
C GLY A 612 -15.52 -10.40 4.79
N GLY A 613 -15.24 -10.89 3.58
CA GLY A 613 -14.75 -10.09 2.46
C GLY A 613 -13.25 -9.76 2.53
N TRP A 614 -12.52 -10.33 3.48
CA TRP A 614 -11.08 -10.12 3.64
C TRP A 614 -10.30 -11.38 3.24
N LEU A 615 -9.31 -11.18 2.37
CA LEU A 615 -8.23 -12.13 2.17
C LEU A 615 -7.06 -11.75 3.07
N THR A 616 -6.76 -12.60 4.05
CA THR A 616 -5.62 -12.47 4.96
C THR A 616 -4.53 -13.45 4.55
N ILE A 617 -3.31 -12.96 4.33
CA ILE A 617 -2.12 -13.76 4.04
C ILE A 617 -1.06 -13.39 5.07
N ALA A 618 -0.66 -14.31 5.93
CA ALA A 618 0.44 -14.11 6.87
C ALA A 618 1.66 -14.96 6.44
N ILE A 619 2.82 -14.33 6.39
CA ILE A 619 4.08 -14.92 5.92
C ILE A 619 5.12 -14.96 7.05
N ARG A 620 6.01 -15.93 6.96
CA ARG A 620 7.10 -16.16 7.93
C ARG A 620 8.28 -16.85 7.27
#